data_AF-A0A961DKL4-F1
#
_entry.id   AF-A0A961DKL4-F1
#
_cell.length_a   1.000
_cell.length_b   1.000
_cell.length_c   1.000
_cell.angle_alpha   90.00
_cell.angle_beta   90.00
_cell.angle_gamma   90.00
#
_symmetry.space_group_name_H-M   'P 1'
#
loop_
_entity.id
_entity.type
_entity.pdbx_description
1 polymer ?
#
loop_
_entity_poly.entity_id
_entity_poly.type
_entity_poly.pdbx_seq_one_letter_code
_entity_poly.pdbx_strand_id
1 'polypeptide(L)'
;MTKLAEIVRTVPVACKATMVDLGRFERGGYGVHFEGGRTAFDVLSSAFERPRYGFVATMTPGVDIDAVTRNFRRMHLNLAQFYDWGYRHSQLLPPTRIYMDPLGLERDLDVVNELATAMSVQGTVPLGYSAVYAVGSDERERWSDSVIYRTDGEPYRLGEEFLILVDPAEPEWLEHYLSQLEDALEGTDLRGFHLDQ
;
A
#
# COMPACT_ATOMS: atom_id res chain seq x y z
N MET A 1 -12.59 15.32 -24.71
CA MET A 1 -12.49 14.05 -23.97
C MET A 1 -12.97 12.92 -24.86
N THR A 2 -12.29 11.77 -24.80
CA THR A 2 -12.62 10.60 -25.63
C THR A 2 -12.88 9.38 -24.79
N LYS A 3 -13.74 8.48 -25.26
CA LYS A 3 -13.84 7.10 -24.80
C LYS A 3 -13.44 6.24 -25.99
N LEU A 4 -12.37 5.46 -25.86
CA LEU A 4 -11.66 4.91 -27.03
C LEU A 4 -11.27 6.06 -28.00
N ALA A 5 -11.68 5.98 -29.27
CA ALA A 5 -11.43 6.99 -30.29
C ALA A 5 -12.54 8.05 -30.40
N GLU A 6 -13.69 7.87 -29.74
CA GLU A 6 -14.86 8.73 -29.93
C GLU A 6 -14.83 9.92 -28.99
N ILE A 7 -15.08 11.13 -29.52
CA ILE A 7 -15.23 12.33 -28.70
C ILE A 7 -16.58 12.27 -27.99
N VAL A 8 -16.52 12.19 -26.66
CA VAL A 8 -17.73 12.11 -25.81
C VAL A 8 -18.10 13.46 -25.20
N ARG A 9 -17.15 14.39 -25.11
CA ARG A 9 -17.38 15.75 -24.56
C ARG A 9 -16.26 16.70 -24.96
N THR A 10 -16.61 17.95 -25.22
CA THR A 10 -15.68 19.08 -25.37
C THR A 10 -16.08 20.16 -24.36
N VAL A 11 -15.12 20.70 -23.62
CA VAL A 11 -15.35 21.75 -22.63
C VAL A 11 -14.50 22.96 -22.99
N PRO A 12 -15.08 24.16 -23.13
CA PRO A 12 -14.31 25.38 -23.34
C PRO A 12 -13.52 25.73 -22.08
N VAL A 13 -12.25 26.08 -22.24
CA VAL A 13 -11.36 26.48 -21.13
C VAL A 13 -11.11 27.98 -21.22
N ALA A 14 -11.44 28.71 -20.17
CA ALA A 14 -11.18 30.15 -20.12
C ALA A 14 -9.67 30.44 -20.10
N CYS A 15 -9.25 31.55 -20.73
CA CYS A 15 -7.86 31.98 -20.71
C CYS A 15 -7.35 32.09 -19.26
N LYS A 16 -6.18 31.52 -18.98
CA LYS A 16 -5.54 31.47 -17.64
C LYS A 16 -6.27 30.64 -16.58
N ALA A 17 -7.27 29.83 -16.94
CA ALA A 17 -7.89 28.92 -15.98
C ALA A 17 -6.87 27.86 -15.50
N THR A 18 -6.80 27.64 -14.19
CA THR A 18 -5.96 26.61 -13.56
C THR A 18 -6.73 25.34 -13.19
N MET A 19 -8.07 25.40 -13.30
CA MET A 19 -8.99 24.30 -12.99
C MET A 19 -10.14 24.32 -14.00
N VAL A 20 -10.59 23.13 -14.42
CA VAL A 20 -11.69 22.95 -15.36
C VAL A 20 -12.60 21.85 -14.81
N ASP A 21 -13.89 22.16 -14.66
CA ASP A 21 -14.91 21.15 -14.37
C ASP A 21 -15.24 20.37 -15.65
N LEU A 22 -14.95 19.07 -15.64
CA LEU A 22 -15.24 18.18 -16.77
C LEU A 22 -16.70 17.70 -16.78
N GLY A 23 -17.44 17.90 -15.68
CA GLY A 23 -18.78 17.41 -15.42
C GLY A 23 -18.82 15.93 -15.05
N ARG A 24 -20.02 15.34 -15.04
CA ARG A 24 -20.22 13.91 -14.72
C ARG A 24 -20.00 13.01 -15.93
N PHE A 25 -19.46 11.82 -15.69
CA PHE A 25 -19.24 10.76 -16.66
C PHE A 25 -19.73 9.44 -16.09
N GLU A 26 -20.14 8.52 -16.98
CA GLU A 26 -20.43 7.14 -16.60
C GLU A 26 -19.14 6.39 -16.27
N ARG A 27 -19.27 5.23 -15.62
CA ARG A 27 -18.13 4.35 -15.34
C ARG A 27 -17.37 4.02 -16.62
N GLY A 28 -16.04 4.13 -16.58
CA GLY A 28 -15.18 3.94 -17.75
C GLY A 28 -13.87 4.69 -17.66
N GLY A 29 -13.05 4.51 -18.70
CA GLY A 29 -11.78 5.22 -18.85
C GLY A 29 -11.87 6.21 -20.01
N TYR A 30 -11.28 7.38 -19.82
CA TYR A 30 -11.41 8.50 -20.72
C TYR A 30 -10.06 9.12 -21.03
N GLY A 31 -9.84 9.42 -22.31
CA GLY A 31 -8.73 10.24 -22.77
C GLY A 31 -9.09 11.72 -22.68
N VAL A 32 -8.13 12.55 -22.28
CA VAL A 32 -8.22 14.01 -22.31
C VAL A 32 -7.14 14.53 -23.25
N HIS A 33 -7.57 15.35 -24.20
CA HIS A 33 -6.71 15.99 -25.18
C HIS A 33 -6.92 17.50 -25.05
N PHE A 34 -5.83 18.26 -24.98
CA PHE A 34 -5.84 19.71 -24.91
C PHE A 34 -4.62 20.29 -25.64
N GLU A 35 -4.60 21.59 -25.86
CA GLU A 35 -3.47 22.26 -26.51
C GLU A 35 -2.20 22.07 -25.65
N GLY A 36 -1.19 21.40 -26.21
CA GLY A 36 0.07 21.12 -25.53
C GLY A 36 0.14 19.80 -24.75
N GLY A 37 -0.92 18.96 -24.73
CA GLY A 37 -0.81 17.71 -23.99
C GLY A 37 -1.98 16.72 -24.09
N ARG A 38 -1.75 15.57 -23.46
CA ARG A 38 -2.71 14.48 -23.31
C ARG A 38 -2.60 13.88 -21.90
N THR A 39 -3.71 13.44 -21.35
CA THR A 39 -3.78 12.71 -20.07
C THR A 39 -4.99 11.78 -20.09
N ALA A 40 -5.19 10.98 -19.04
CA ALA A 40 -6.38 10.17 -18.88
C ALA A 40 -7.02 10.37 -17.49
N PHE A 41 -8.24 9.88 -17.33
CA PHE A 41 -8.85 9.64 -16.03
C PHE A 41 -9.79 8.42 -16.12
N ASP A 42 -10.04 7.82 -14.97
CA ASP A 42 -11.01 6.75 -14.81
C ASP A 42 -12.16 7.21 -13.91
N VAL A 43 -13.35 6.68 -14.18
CA VAL A 43 -14.52 6.74 -13.30
C VAL A 43 -14.86 5.29 -12.94
N LEU A 44 -14.58 4.89 -11.70
CA LEU A 44 -14.75 3.53 -11.20
C LEU A 44 -15.61 3.57 -9.92
N SER A 45 -16.23 2.44 -9.57
CA SER A 45 -16.84 2.29 -8.23
C SER A 45 -15.82 1.84 -7.19
N SER A 46 -14.75 1.18 -7.63
CA SER A 46 -13.62 0.76 -6.80
C SER A 46 -12.31 0.83 -7.61
N ALA A 47 -11.22 1.22 -6.94
CA ALA A 47 -9.88 1.22 -7.55
C ALA A 47 -9.46 -0.19 -8.05
N PHE A 48 -9.97 -1.24 -7.39
CA PHE A 48 -9.67 -2.63 -7.69
C PHE A 48 -10.28 -3.14 -9.02
N GLU A 49 -11.19 -2.39 -9.65
CA GLU A 49 -11.70 -2.74 -10.98
C GLU A 49 -10.63 -2.63 -12.08
N ARG A 50 -9.69 -1.69 -11.91
CA ARG A 50 -8.60 -1.43 -12.85
C ARG A 50 -7.36 -1.03 -12.06
N PRO A 51 -6.69 -1.98 -11.39
CA PRO A 51 -5.57 -1.67 -10.53
C PRO A 51 -4.41 -1.08 -11.35
N ARG A 52 -3.90 0.05 -10.89
CA ARG A 52 -2.65 0.68 -11.30
C ARG A 52 -1.86 0.91 -10.02
N TYR A 53 -0.98 -0.05 -9.75
CA TYR A 53 -0.42 -0.25 -8.43
C TYR A 53 1.02 0.26 -8.41
N GLY A 54 1.34 1.18 -7.51
CA GLY A 54 2.71 1.55 -7.17
C GLY A 54 3.04 1.24 -5.72
N PHE A 55 4.19 1.71 -5.26
CA PHE A 55 4.66 1.48 -3.90
C PHE A 55 5.34 2.73 -3.32
N VAL A 56 5.45 2.75 -2.00
CA VAL A 56 6.30 3.64 -1.20
C VAL A 56 7.18 2.80 -0.30
N ALA A 57 8.46 3.17 -0.20
CA ALA A 57 9.46 2.45 0.58
C ALA A 57 10.26 3.38 1.53
N THR A 58 9.92 4.68 1.56
CA THR A 58 10.54 5.65 2.46
C THR A 58 9.45 6.34 3.26
N MET A 59 9.46 6.13 4.57
CA MET A 59 8.46 6.61 5.54
C MET A 59 9.17 7.20 6.78
N THR A 60 10.18 8.02 6.55
CA THR A 60 10.96 8.72 7.58
C THR A 60 10.59 10.20 7.65
N PRO A 61 10.92 10.90 8.75
CA PRO A 61 10.73 12.34 8.83
C PRO A 61 11.40 13.08 7.65
N GLY A 62 10.69 14.06 7.09
CA GLY A 62 11.19 14.90 5.99
C GLY A 62 10.93 14.37 4.58
N VAL A 63 10.20 13.26 4.43
CA VAL A 63 9.66 12.84 3.13
C VAL A 63 8.77 13.95 2.53
N ASP A 64 8.99 14.27 1.25
CA ASP A 64 8.12 15.19 0.51
C ASP A 64 6.84 14.47 0.05
N ILE A 65 5.85 14.43 0.95
CA ILE A 65 4.54 13.79 0.74
C ILE A 65 3.84 14.37 -0.49
N ASP A 66 3.95 15.68 -0.72
CA ASP A 66 3.35 16.35 -1.86
C ASP A 66 3.98 15.89 -3.18
N ALA A 67 5.30 15.70 -3.23
CA ALA A 67 5.97 15.15 -4.39
C ALA A 67 5.56 13.70 -4.65
N VAL A 68 5.49 12.85 -3.61
CA VAL A 68 5.08 11.45 -3.72
C VAL A 68 3.66 11.35 -4.27
N THR A 69 2.69 12.03 -3.66
CA THR A 69 1.28 11.96 -4.08
C THR A 69 1.09 12.55 -5.48
N ARG A 70 1.78 13.65 -5.81
CA ARG A 70 1.80 14.21 -7.16
C ARG A 70 2.32 13.22 -8.19
N ASN A 71 3.34 12.42 -7.86
CA ASN A 71 3.87 11.38 -8.74
C ASN A 71 2.83 10.28 -9.01
N PHE A 72 2.16 9.79 -7.95
CA PHE A 72 1.06 8.82 -8.07
C PHE A 72 -0.05 9.35 -8.98
N ARG A 73 -0.49 10.59 -8.77
CA ARG A 73 -1.52 11.23 -9.60
C ARG A 73 -1.10 11.37 -11.06
N ARG A 74 0.15 11.76 -11.33
CA ARG A 74 0.66 11.93 -12.71
C ARG A 74 0.70 10.62 -13.49
N MET A 75 0.93 9.51 -12.79
CA MET A 75 0.92 8.16 -13.38
C MET A 75 -0.45 7.47 -13.27
N HIS A 76 -1.44 8.15 -12.72
CA HIS A 76 -2.79 7.64 -12.47
C HIS A 76 -2.85 6.41 -11.55
N LEU A 77 -1.85 6.21 -10.69
CA LEU A 77 -1.82 5.09 -9.76
C LEU A 77 -2.99 5.20 -8.75
N ASN A 78 -3.76 4.13 -8.61
CA ASN A 78 -4.96 4.09 -7.76
C ASN A 78 -4.85 3.11 -6.59
N LEU A 79 -3.75 2.36 -6.49
CA LEU A 79 -3.37 1.55 -5.33
C LEU A 79 -1.91 1.87 -4.97
N ALA A 80 -1.57 1.88 -3.68
CA ALA A 80 -0.22 2.13 -3.18
C ALA A 80 0.19 1.10 -2.12
N GLN A 81 1.25 0.34 -2.39
CA GLN A 81 1.79 -0.61 -1.43
C GLN A 81 2.77 0.14 -0.52
N PHE A 82 2.56 0.06 0.78
CA PHE A 82 3.49 0.58 1.80
C PHE A 82 4.43 -0.57 2.14
N TYR A 83 5.60 -0.58 1.52
CA TYR A 83 6.56 -1.68 1.62
C TYR A 83 7.43 -1.50 2.88
N ASP A 84 7.62 -2.56 3.65
CA ASP A 84 8.35 -2.56 4.93
C ASP A 84 7.94 -1.43 5.88
N TRP A 85 6.63 -1.18 5.96
CA TRP A 85 6.06 -0.22 6.90
C TRP A 85 5.92 -0.84 8.30
N GLY A 86 5.60 -2.13 8.43
CA GLY A 86 5.32 -2.77 9.71
C GLY A 86 6.55 -2.87 10.62
N TYR A 87 6.34 -2.94 11.93
CA TYR A 87 7.42 -3.09 12.90
C TYR A 87 8.08 -4.47 12.83
N ARG A 88 7.29 -5.54 12.92
CA ARG A 88 7.72 -6.95 12.76
C ARG A 88 6.65 -7.69 11.95
N HIS A 89 7.02 -8.81 11.35
CA HIS A 89 6.05 -9.62 10.58
C HIS A 89 4.98 -10.26 11.49
N SER A 90 5.33 -10.55 12.75
CA SER A 90 4.40 -11.01 13.79
C SER A 90 3.74 -9.86 14.58
N GLN A 91 4.23 -8.62 14.47
CA GLN A 91 3.72 -7.49 15.23
C GLN A 91 3.77 -6.23 14.37
N LEU A 92 2.67 -5.92 13.69
CA LEU A 92 2.66 -4.89 12.65
C LEU A 92 2.78 -3.47 13.24
N LEU A 93 2.02 -3.19 14.30
CA LEU A 93 2.10 -1.90 14.98
C LEU A 93 3.34 -1.79 15.86
N PRO A 94 4.09 -0.68 15.77
CA PRO A 94 5.26 -0.45 16.60
C PRO A 94 4.86 -0.05 18.05
N PRO A 95 5.73 -0.30 19.05
CA PRO A 95 5.50 0.15 20.42
C PRO A 95 5.67 1.67 20.59
N THR A 96 6.33 2.33 19.64
CA THR A 96 6.60 3.76 19.63
C THR A 96 6.41 4.33 18.23
N ARG A 97 6.07 5.61 18.14
CA ARG A 97 5.87 6.31 16.86
C ARG A 97 7.05 6.14 15.90
N ILE A 98 8.28 6.36 16.39
CA ILE A 98 9.52 6.13 15.64
C ILE A 98 10.04 4.75 16.03
N TYR A 99 10.35 3.92 15.04
CA TYR A 99 10.79 2.54 15.22
C TYR A 99 11.76 2.13 14.12
N MET A 100 12.40 0.98 14.30
CA MET A 100 13.19 0.33 13.26
C MET A 100 12.38 -0.81 12.69
N ASP A 101 12.23 -0.82 11.37
CA ASP A 101 11.63 -1.92 10.65
C ASP A 101 12.47 -3.21 10.80
N PRO A 102 12.00 -4.35 10.27
CA PRO A 102 12.75 -5.60 10.34
C PRO A 102 14.17 -5.55 9.75
N LEU A 103 14.43 -4.68 8.77
CA LEU A 103 15.74 -4.52 8.13
C LEU A 103 16.62 -3.46 8.81
N GLY A 104 16.18 -2.89 9.93
CA GLY A 104 16.91 -1.89 10.70
C GLY A 104 16.84 -0.48 10.11
N LEU A 105 15.88 -0.21 9.23
CA LEU A 105 15.63 1.13 8.70
C LEU A 105 14.62 1.85 9.59
N GLU A 106 14.90 3.13 9.86
CA GLU A 106 13.98 3.97 10.63
C GLU A 106 12.65 4.16 9.90
N ARG A 107 11.56 4.15 10.64
CA ARG A 107 10.20 4.44 10.21
C ARG A 107 9.54 5.37 11.21
N ASP A 108 8.60 6.17 10.73
CA ASP A 108 7.75 7.03 11.54
C ASP A 108 6.28 6.76 11.21
N LEU A 109 5.53 6.28 12.21
CA LEU A 109 4.12 5.93 12.07
C LEU A 109 3.26 7.15 11.68
N ASP A 110 3.63 8.36 12.10
CA ASP A 110 2.93 9.57 11.69
C ASP A 110 3.13 9.81 10.19
N VAL A 111 4.33 9.56 9.66
CA VAL A 111 4.61 9.70 8.21
C VAL A 111 3.86 8.64 7.39
N VAL A 112 3.73 7.41 7.90
CA VAL A 112 2.88 6.37 7.29
C VAL A 112 1.45 6.87 7.16
N ASN A 113 0.88 7.41 8.24
CA ASN A 113 -0.49 7.92 8.28
C ASN A 113 -0.69 9.15 7.39
N GLU A 114 0.23 10.12 7.44
CA GLU A 114 0.19 11.31 6.59
C GLU A 114 0.23 10.96 5.10
N LEU A 115 1.11 10.02 4.70
CA LEU A 115 1.16 9.51 3.32
C LEU A 115 -0.15 8.82 2.94
N ALA A 116 -0.65 7.91 3.79
CA ALA A 116 -1.87 7.15 3.52
C ALA A 116 -3.10 8.04 3.39
N THR A 117 -3.24 9.04 4.26
CA THR A 117 -4.28 10.06 4.20
C THR A 117 -4.16 10.90 2.93
N ALA A 118 -2.97 11.41 2.61
CA ALA A 118 -2.77 12.25 1.43
C ALA A 118 -3.02 11.49 0.11
N MET A 119 -2.66 10.20 0.05
CA MET A 119 -2.98 9.31 -1.07
C MET A 119 -4.49 9.07 -1.19
N SER A 120 -5.16 8.80 -0.07
CA SER A 120 -6.60 8.56 -0.03
C SER A 120 -7.39 9.76 -0.56
N VAL A 121 -6.98 10.98 -0.21
CA VAL A 121 -7.58 12.24 -0.73
C VAL A 121 -7.50 12.35 -2.26
N GLN A 122 -6.47 11.75 -2.88
CA GLN A 122 -6.28 11.78 -4.34
C GLN A 122 -6.90 10.58 -5.06
N GLY A 123 -7.62 9.70 -4.34
CA GLY A 123 -8.27 8.52 -4.90
C GLY A 123 -7.36 7.29 -5.04
N THR A 124 -6.22 7.28 -4.34
CA THR A 124 -5.31 6.12 -4.24
C THR A 124 -5.60 5.36 -2.95
N VAL A 125 -5.75 4.03 -3.01
CA VAL A 125 -5.95 3.18 -1.83
C VAL A 125 -4.58 2.76 -1.25
N PRO A 126 -4.22 3.19 -0.03
CA PRO A 126 -2.99 2.76 0.62
C PRO A 126 -3.15 1.37 1.25
N LEU A 127 -2.21 0.47 0.98
CA LEU A 127 -2.25 -0.93 1.38
C LEU A 127 -0.93 -1.29 2.07
N GLY A 128 -0.99 -1.70 3.33
CA GLY A 128 0.18 -2.13 4.09
C GLY A 128 0.71 -3.46 3.58
N TYR A 129 2.03 -3.56 3.37
CA TYR A 129 2.68 -4.86 3.18
C TYR A 129 2.57 -5.71 4.46
N SER A 130 2.28 -7.00 4.31
CA SER A 130 2.34 -7.97 5.41
C SER A 130 2.61 -9.37 4.86
N ALA A 131 3.59 -10.08 5.40
CA ALA A 131 3.86 -11.48 5.03
C ALA A 131 2.93 -12.41 5.81
N VAL A 132 2.29 -13.36 5.12
CA VAL A 132 1.24 -14.22 5.71
C VAL A 132 1.80 -15.30 6.64
N TYR A 133 3.06 -15.70 6.43
CA TYR A 133 3.59 -16.93 7.03
C TYR A 133 5.06 -16.81 7.48
N ALA A 134 5.48 -15.63 7.92
CA ALA A 134 6.85 -15.41 8.36
C ALA A 134 6.90 -14.66 9.70
N VAL A 135 7.87 -15.02 10.52
CA VAL A 135 8.21 -14.35 11.79
C VAL A 135 9.72 -14.09 11.84
N GLY A 136 10.17 -13.17 12.69
CA GLY A 136 11.59 -12.95 12.93
C GLY A 136 12.28 -14.20 13.46
N SER A 137 13.53 -14.44 13.07
CA SER A 137 14.29 -15.60 13.54
C SER A 137 14.47 -15.65 15.07
N ASP A 138 14.48 -14.49 15.73
CA ASP A 138 14.53 -14.35 17.18
C ASP A 138 13.23 -14.77 17.88
N GLU A 139 12.13 -14.93 17.13
CA GLU A 139 10.82 -15.34 17.65
C GLU A 139 10.58 -16.85 17.56
N ARG A 140 11.58 -17.63 17.14
CA ARG A 140 11.47 -19.08 16.93
C ARG A 140 10.87 -19.82 18.13
N GLU A 141 11.31 -19.48 19.34
CA GLU A 141 10.84 -20.14 20.55
C GLU A 141 9.36 -19.84 20.85
N ARG A 142 8.91 -18.62 20.57
CA ARG A 142 7.52 -18.20 20.77
C ARG A 142 6.55 -18.92 19.85
N TRP A 143 6.98 -19.17 18.60
CA TRP A 143 6.16 -19.73 17.54
C TRP A 143 6.50 -21.19 17.21
N SER A 144 7.19 -21.90 18.11
CA SER A 144 7.76 -23.22 17.80
C SER A 144 6.77 -24.24 17.27
N ASP A 145 5.52 -24.16 17.74
CA ASP A 145 4.42 -25.06 17.37
C ASP A 145 3.83 -24.73 15.99
N SER A 146 3.97 -23.48 15.54
CA SER A 146 3.55 -23.02 14.21
C SER A 146 4.66 -23.12 13.18
N VAL A 147 5.95 -23.26 13.58
CA VAL A 147 7.08 -23.33 12.63
C VAL A 147 6.98 -24.52 11.69
N ILE A 148 7.23 -24.29 10.39
CA ILE A 148 7.37 -25.35 9.40
C ILE A 148 8.82 -25.85 9.38
N TYR A 149 9.01 -27.13 9.68
CA TYR A 149 10.32 -27.77 9.70
C TYR A 149 10.60 -28.59 8.44
N ARG A 150 11.88 -28.61 8.07
CA ARG A 150 12.45 -29.55 7.10
C ARG A 150 12.66 -30.92 7.74
N THR A 151 12.97 -31.91 6.91
CA THR A 151 13.23 -33.29 7.35
C THR A 151 14.50 -33.44 8.21
N ASP A 152 15.41 -32.48 8.17
CA ASP A 152 16.62 -32.42 9.00
C ASP A 152 16.39 -31.74 10.36
N GLY A 153 15.16 -31.28 10.64
CA GLY A 153 14.80 -30.60 11.89
C GLY A 153 15.08 -29.09 11.90
N GLU A 154 15.64 -28.53 10.83
CA GLU A 154 15.81 -27.08 10.70
C GLU A 154 14.54 -26.41 10.16
N PRO A 155 14.23 -25.17 10.58
CA PRO A 155 13.11 -24.42 10.01
C PRO A 155 13.35 -24.06 8.54
N TYR A 156 12.27 -23.93 7.77
CA TYR A 156 12.35 -23.18 6.51
C TYR A 156 12.60 -21.69 6.81
N ARG A 157 13.44 -21.05 5.99
CA ARG A 157 13.91 -19.67 6.21
C ARG A 157 13.84 -18.83 4.94
N LEU A 158 13.71 -17.51 5.12
CA LEU A 158 13.89 -16.51 4.07
C LEU A 158 14.99 -15.52 4.45
N GLY A 159 15.81 -15.13 3.46
CA GLY A 159 16.89 -14.15 3.56
C GLY A 159 17.97 -14.45 4.61
N GLU A 160 19.00 -15.23 4.30
CA GLU A 160 20.20 -15.47 5.16
C GLU A 160 19.95 -15.47 6.70
N GLU A 161 18.92 -16.21 7.15
CA GLU A 161 18.47 -16.32 8.56
C GLU A 161 17.66 -15.15 9.13
N PHE A 162 17.06 -14.33 8.30
CA PHE A 162 16.23 -13.20 8.70
C PHE A 162 14.85 -13.63 9.19
N LEU A 163 14.17 -14.50 8.43
CA LEU A 163 12.82 -14.98 8.76
C LEU A 163 12.75 -16.50 8.86
N ILE A 164 11.80 -16.96 9.68
CA ILE A 164 11.38 -18.36 9.79
C ILE A 164 9.94 -18.48 9.29
N LEU A 165 9.68 -19.53 8.53
CA LEU A 165 8.32 -19.81 8.03
C LEU A 165 7.47 -20.51 9.08
N VAL A 166 6.22 -20.07 9.20
CA VAL A 166 5.17 -20.67 10.03
C VAL A 166 4.02 -21.18 9.16
N ASP A 167 3.25 -22.14 9.65
CA ASP A 167 2.07 -22.66 8.95
C ASP A 167 0.93 -21.63 9.02
N PRO A 168 0.52 -21.02 7.88
CA PRO A 168 -0.56 -20.05 7.87
C PRO A 168 -1.93 -20.63 8.27
N ALA A 169 -2.07 -21.96 8.30
CA ALA A 169 -3.28 -22.64 8.74
C ALA A 169 -3.24 -23.10 10.20
N GLU A 170 -2.11 -22.92 10.90
CA GLU A 170 -2.02 -23.25 12.33
C GLU A 170 -2.91 -22.28 13.13
N PRO A 171 -3.82 -22.77 13.99
CA PRO A 171 -4.83 -21.93 14.64
C PRO A 171 -4.28 -20.77 15.46
N GLU A 172 -3.21 -20.95 16.26
CA GLU A 172 -2.65 -19.86 17.09
C GLU A 172 -2.05 -18.76 16.21
N TRP A 173 -1.27 -19.13 15.19
CA TRP A 173 -0.73 -18.18 14.24
C TRP A 173 -1.81 -17.45 13.46
N LEU A 174 -2.82 -18.17 12.95
CA LEU A 174 -3.90 -17.55 12.16
C LEU A 174 -4.70 -16.54 13.00
N GLU A 175 -5.07 -16.91 14.24
CA GLU A 175 -5.76 -16.01 15.15
C GLU A 175 -4.92 -14.77 15.46
N HIS A 176 -3.64 -14.97 15.77
CA HIS A 176 -2.71 -13.88 16.05
C HIS A 176 -2.53 -12.96 14.83
N TYR A 177 -2.26 -13.51 13.65
CA TYR A 177 -2.04 -12.74 12.43
C TYR A 177 -3.26 -11.91 12.06
N LEU A 178 -4.47 -12.47 12.16
CA LEU A 178 -5.70 -11.73 11.92
C LEU A 178 -5.86 -10.58 12.91
N SER A 179 -5.57 -10.78 14.21
CA SER A 179 -5.58 -9.69 15.19
C SER A 179 -4.61 -8.57 14.83
N GLN A 180 -3.43 -8.89 14.28
CA GLN A 180 -2.45 -7.88 13.88
C GLN A 180 -2.94 -7.05 12.68
N LEU A 181 -3.64 -7.66 11.73
CA LEU A 181 -4.26 -6.94 10.62
C LEU A 181 -5.39 -6.02 11.10
N GLU A 182 -6.20 -6.48 12.05
CA GLU A 182 -7.28 -5.69 12.66
C GLU A 182 -6.71 -4.50 13.44
N ASP A 183 -5.76 -4.73 14.35
CA ASP A 183 -5.08 -3.68 15.11
C ASP A 183 -4.45 -2.64 14.18
N ALA A 184 -3.79 -3.07 13.10
CA ALA A 184 -3.18 -2.17 12.13
C ALA A 184 -4.22 -1.34 11.35
N LEU A 185 -5.40 -1.87 11.05
CA LEU A 185 -6.49 -1.10 10.42
C LEU A 185 -7.13 -0.10 11.39
N GLU A 186 -7.16 -0.42 12.68
CA GLU A 186 -7.67 0.49 13.71
C GLU A 186 -6.64 1.58 14.09
N GLY A 187 -5.36 1.22 14.07
CA GLY A 187 -4.24 2.07 14.51
C GLY A 187 -3.59 2.92 13.43
N THR A 188 -3.97 2.77 12.16
CA THR A 188 -3.38 3.51 11.03
C THR A 188 -4.41 3.99 10.02
N ASP A 189 -3.98 4.88 9.12
CA ASP A 189 -4.78 5.34 7.98
C ASP A 189 -4.67 4.42 6.75
N LEU A 190 -4.02 3.26 6.88
CA LEU A 190 -4.01 2.24 5.83
C LEU A 190 -5.43 1.70 5.60
N ARG A 191 -5.71 1.28 4.36
CA ARG A 191 -7.07 0.86 3.94
C ARG A 191 -7.21 -0.63 3.67
N GLY A 192 -6.18 -1.41 3.97
CA GLY A 192 -6.10 -2.82 3.71
C GLY A 192 -4.64 -3.27 3.61
N PHE A 193 -4.44 -4.49 3.13
CA PHE A 193 -3.12 -5.10 3.05
C PHE A 193 -2.81 -5.70 1.69
N HIS A 194 -1.54 -5.64 1.34
CA HIS A 194 -0.94 -6.55 0.38
C HIS A 194 -0.36 -7.73 1.18
N LEU A 195 -0.99 -8.89 1.03
CA LEU A 195 -0.58 -10.14 1.66
C LEU A 195 0.48 -10.81 0.79
N ASP A 196 1.72 -10.85 1.27
CA ASP A 196 2.86 -11.46 0.57
C ASP A 196 3.17 -12.86 1.08
N GLN A 197 3.93 -13.59 0.27
CA GLN A 197 4.27 -14.99 0.44
C GLN A 197 5.77 -15.23 0.20
#